data_AF-A0ABD0P109-F1
#
_entry.id   AF-A0ABD0P109-F1
#
_cell.length_a   1.000
_cell.length_b   1.000
_cell.length_c   1.000
_cell.angle_alpha   90.00
_cell.angle_beta   90.00
_cell.angle_gamma   90.00
#
_symmetry.space_group_name_H-M   'P 1'
#
loop_
_entity.id
_entity.type
_entity.pdbx_description
1 polymer ?
#
loop_
_entity_poly.entity_id
_entity_poly.type
_entity_poly.pdbx_seq_one_letter_code
_entity_poly.pdbx_strand_id
1 'polypeptide(L)' 'ASVNEGSTGVVVNLTVDDRDDPATGAWRAIYSIINGNPNQNFEIQTNLDNNEGML' A
#
# COMPACT_ATOMS: atom_id res chain seq x y z
N ALA A 1 -10.50 1.96 -9.26
CA ALA A 1 -10.35 0.50 -9.31
C ALA A 1 -11.73 -0.15 -9.14
N SER A 2 -11.95 -1.30 -9.74
CA SER A 2 -13.16 -2.11 -9.55
C SER A 2 -12.75 -3.52 -9.15
N VAL A 3 -13.38 -4.08 -8.11
CA VAL A 3 -13.16 -5.46 -7.65
C VAL A 3 -14.32 -6.34 -8.09
N ASN A 4 -14.00 -7.58 -8.43
CA ASN A 4 -15.04 -8.60 -8.62
C ASN A 4 -15.56 -9.05 -7.26
N GLU A 5 -16.86 -9.29 -7.17
CA GLU A 5 -17.48 -9.85 -5.97
C GLU A 5 -16.83 -11.19 -5.60
N GLY A 6 -16.56 -11.39 -4.30
CA GLY A 6 -15.96 -12.61 -3.77
C GLY A 6 -14.46 -12.77 -3.99
N SER A 7 -13.77 -11.79 -4.59
CA SER A 7 -12.32 -11.84 -4.81
C SER A 7 -11.50 -11.23 -3.66
N THR A 8 -10.27 -11.70 -3.50
CA THR A 8 -9.25 -11.14 -2.59
C THR A 8 -7.92 -10.99 -3.33
N GLY A 9 -7.14 -9.98 -2.96
CA GLY A 9 -5.83 -9.70 -3.57
C GLY A 9 -5.56 -8.20 -3.67
N VAL A 10 -4.45 -7.86 -4.33
CA VAL A 10 -4.07 -6.47 -4.58
C VAL A 10 -5.00 -5.84 -5.60
N VAL A 11 -5.61 -4.73 -5.21
CA VAL A 11 -6.59 -3.97 -5.97
C VAL A 11 -5.96 -2.75 -6.65
N VAL A 12 -4.93 -2.19 -6.03
CA VAL A 12 -4.18 -1.03 -6.55
C VAL A 12 -2.77 -0.97 -5.96
N ASN A 13 -1.80 -0.55 -6.78
CA ASN A 13 -0.46 -0.16 -6.31
C ASN A 13 -0.37 1.36 -6.20
N LEU A 14 0.12 1.83 -5.06
CA LEU A 14 0.36 3.23 -4.75
C LEU A 14 1.85 3.52 -4.93
N THR A 15 2.21 4.26 -5.98
CA THR A 15 3.60 4.63 -6.24
C THR A 15 3.99 5.88 -5.46
N VAL A 16 5.20 5.89 -4.90
CA VAL A 16 5.82 7.05 -4.22
C VAL A 16 7.21 7.30 -4.77
N ASP A 17 7.67 8.55 -4.70
CA ASP A 17 9.07 8.93 -5.00
C ASP A 17 9.72 9.41 -3.70
N ASP A 18 10.72 8.66 -3.23
CA ASP A 18 11.58 9.02 -2.11
C ASP A 18 13.04 8.87 -2.55
N ARG A 19 13.87 9.85 -2.21
CA ARG A 19 15.26 9.97 -2.69
C ARG A 19 16.31 9.64 -1.64
N ASP A 20 15.88 9.22 -0.45
CA ASP A 20 16.79 8.68 0.55
C ASP A 20 17.35 7.31 0.11
N ASP A 21 18.37 6.83 0.82
CA ASP A 21 19.03 5.57 0.50
C ASP A 21 18.03 4.39 0.49
N PRO A 22 17.92 3.63 -0.62
CA PRO A 22 16.96 2.55 -0.74
C PRO A 22 17.06 1.52 0.38
N ALA A 23 15.93 0.91 0.71
CA ALA A 23 15.77 -0.08 1.78
C ALA A 23 16.14 0.39 3.20
N THR A 24 16.45 1.67 3.41
CA THR A 24 16.61 2.25 4.76
C THR A 24 15.26 2.63 5.37
N GLY A 25 15.22 2.82 6.69
CA GLY A 25 14.00 3.28 7.36
C GLY A 25 13.54 4.67 6.92
N ALA A 26 14.45 5.53 6.44
CA ALA A 26 14.12 6.86 5.93
C ALA A 26 13.41 6.80 4.58
N TRP A 27 13.81 5.85 3.73
CA TRP A 27 13.18 5.59 2.42
C TRP A 27 11.86 4.83 2.52
N ARG A 28 11.64 4.04 3.57
CA ARG A 28 10.49 3.12 3.70
C ARG A 28 9.17 3.85 3.94
N ALA A 29 8.27 3.79 2.95
CA ALA A 29 6.92 4.30 3.09
C ALA A 29 6.11 3.48 4.13
N ILE A 30 5.31 4.18 4.93
CA ILE A 30 4.36 3.59 5.87
C ILE A 30 2.99 4.18 5.57
N TYR A 31 2.01 3.32 5.34
CA TYR A 31 0.65 3.71 4.95
C TYR A 31 -0.33 3.52 6.11
N SER A 32 -1.31 4.41 6.19
CA SER A 32 -2.45 4.26 7.11
C SER A 32 -3.74 4.68 6.43
N ILE A 33 -4.81 3.91 6.64
CA ILE A 33 -6.13 4.23 6.13
C ILE A 33 -6.85 5.07 7.20
N ILE A 34 -6.96 6.37 6.98
CA ILE A 34 -7.54 7.30 7.96
C ILE A 34 -9.07 7.36 7.92
N ASN A 35 -9.70 6.95 6.83
CA ASN A 35 -11.15 6.93 6.66
C ASN A 35 -11.56 5.93 5.55
N GLY A 36 -12.84 5.54 5.51
CA GLY A 36 -13.40 4.70 4.44
C GLY A 36 -13.20 3.20 4.59
N ASN A 37 -12.63 2.73 5.71
CA ASN A 37 -12.44 1.30 6.01
C ASN A 37 -12.99 0.89 7.40
N PRO A 38 -14.27 1.18 7.72
CA PRO A 38 -14.83 0.89 9.05
C PRO A 38 -14.91 -0.61 9.36
N ASN A 39 -15.00 -1.46 8.33
CA ASN A 39 -15.11 -2.91 8.46
C ASN A 39 -13.74 -3.63 8.39
N GLN A 40 -12.63 -2.89 8.25
CA GLN A 40 -11.28 -3.47 8.11
C GLN A 40 -11.16 -4.48 6.96
N ASN A 41 -11.86 -4.22 5.85
CA ASN A 41 -11.81 -5.05 4.65
C ASN A 41 -10.54 -4.81 3.81
N PHE A 42 -9.82 -3.73 4.10
CA PHE A 42 -8.62 -3.31 3.38
C PHE A 42 -7.42 -3.15 4.32
N GLU A 43 -6.23 -3.43 3.80
CA GLU A 43 -4.93 -3.20 4.42
C GLU A 43 -3.98 -2.68 3.34
N ILE A 44 -2.99 -1.86 3.70
CA ILE A 44 -1.93 -1.46 2.76
C ILE A 44 -0.60 -2.01 3.25
N GLN A 45 0.08 -2.77 2.41
CA GLN A 45 1.42 -3.28 2.70
C GLN A 45 2.45 -2.62 1.78
N THR A 46 3.57 -2.16 2.36
CA THR A 46 4.68 -1.62 1.59
C THR A 46 5.48 -2.75 0.95
N ASN A 47 5.57 -2.75 -0.37
CA ASN A 47 6.44 -3.65 -1.12
C ASN A 47 7.91 -3.32 -0.82
N LEU A 48 8.68 -4.32 -0.41
CA LEU A 48 10.05 -4.14 0.06
C LEU A 48 11.05 -3.82 -1.07
N ASP A 49 10.70 -4.14 -2.31
CA ASP A 49 11.59 -4.03 -3.47
C ASP A 49 11.50 -2.64 -4.13
N ASN A 50 10.31 -2.04 -4.14
CA ASN A 50 10.03 -0.82 -4.90
C ASN A 50 9.27 0.28 -4.12
N ASN A 51 9.02 0.09 -2.82
CA ASN A 51 8.34 1.04 -1.94
C ASN A 51 6.86 1.32 -2.24
N GLU A 52 6.25 0.56 -3.15
CA GLU A 52 4.83 0.74 -3.48
C GLU A 52 3.91 0.26 -2.35
N GLY A 53 2.82 0.97 -2.12
CA GLY A 53 1.75 0.52 -1.24
C GLY A 53 0.79 -0.40 -1.97
N MET A 54 0.67 -1.66 -1.54
CA MET A 54 -0.26 -2.65 -2.09
C MET A 54 -1.54 -2.66 -1.24
N LEU A 55 -2.63 -2.12 -1.79
CA LEU A 55 -3.99 -2.17 -1.20
C LEU A 55 -4.75 -3.38 -1.74
#